data_AF-A0A151U3S9-F1
#
_entry.id   AF-A0A151U3S9-F1
#
_cell.length_a   1.000
_cell.length_b   1.000
_cell.length_c   1.000
_cell.angle_alpha   90.00
_cell.angle_beta   90.00
_cell.angle_gamma   90.00
#
_symmetry.space_group_name_H-M   'P 1'
#
loop_
_entity.id
_entity.type
_entity.pdbx_description
1 polymer ?
#
loop_
_entity_poly.entity_id
_entity_poly.type
_entity_poly.pdbx_seq_one_letter_code
_entity_poly.pdbx_strand_id
1 'polypeptide(L)'
;MKIVGKRDYNVYRGRKPCWFDLHRRFLPNNHVFRKNIKAFRKGEQERDGPPPCLTPGQVWHRVKDLPKVTESGVLPIDGHGEWHNWTKRSIFWDLPYWKDNLLRHNLDVMHIEKNFFDNIFNTVMNVSGKTKDNEKARKDLALYCRRPDLELKSLVNGKMLKPKANYSLTTIEAKLVCSWIKDLKMPDGYSSNLARCADVDKGRVHGMKSHDCHVFMECLLPIAFSSLPKPVLNPLIEVSHFFKDLCSATLKEDDLCRIKDNIPIILCKLGRIFPPSFFDSMEHLPIHLPYEASLGGPVQYRWMYPFERFMGISKRSVKNKARVEGSICAAYLHRETTYFCSRYFNHFMLSTTSNRNEMVNEKENLPPMLSVFNQPGRQSGKELVKWLIDEQHNSAHVHVLINCTEVKLYLE
;
A
#
# COMPACT_ATOMS: atom_id res chain seq x y z
N MET A 1 2.64 18.74 -7.40
CA MET A 1 1.71 18.30 -6.33
C MET A 1 0.30 18.44 -6.90
N LYS A 2 -0.34 17.33 -7.30
CA LYS A 2 -1.75 17.28 -7.76
C LYS A 2 -2.75 17.24 -6.60
N ILE A 3 -2.23 17.30 -5.39
CA ILE A 3 -2.94 17.15 -4.14
C ILE A 3 -3.16 18.57 -3.64
N VAL A 4 -4.32 18.82 -3.03
CA VAL A 4 -4.81 20.11 -2.55
C VAL A 4 -5.75 20.79 -3.55
N GLY A 5 -7.00 20.30 -3.54
CA GLY A 5 -8.13 21.17 -3.78
C GLY A 5 -8.79 21.49 -2.44
N LYS A 6 -8.58 22.72 -1.92
CA LYS A 6 -9.36 23.53 -0.96
C LYS A 6 -10.03 22.90 0.30
N ARG A 7 -10.10 21.58 0.48
CA ARG A 7 -10.98 20.94 1.46
C ARG A 7 -10.29 19.95 2.40
N ASP A 8 -8.98 19.76 2.33
CA ASP A 8 -8.28 19.08 3.42
C ASP A 8 -8.40 19.93 4.68
N TYR A 9 -8.90 19.33 5.75
CA TYR A 9 -9.12 20.02 7.02
C TYR A 9 -8.47 19.22 8.14
N ASN A 10 -8.13 19.91 9.23
CA ASN A 10 -7.62 19.22 10.40
C ASN A 10 -8.79 18.64 11.21
N VAL A 11 -8.75 17.36 11.54
CA VAL A 11 -9.68 16.81 12.55
C VAL A 11 -9.45 17.53 13.89
N TYR A 12 -10.53 17.86 14.60
CA TYR A 12 -10.48 18.84 15.70
C TYR A 12 -9.67 18.33 16.90
N ARG A 13 -9.94 17.10 17.34
CA ARG A 13 -9.23 16.46 18.45
C ARG A 13 -7.93 15.80 17.98
N GLY A 14 -7.91 15.24 16.77
CA GLY A 14 -6.72 14.61 16.19
C GLY A 14 -5.62 15.59 15.77
N ARG A 15 -5.97 16.85 15.44
CA ARG A 15 -5.07 17.92 14.96
C ARG A 15 -4.19 17.50 13.77
N LYS A 16 -4.70 16.62 12.91
CA LYS A 16 -4.01 16.12 11.72
C LYS A 16 -4.83 16.42 10.46
N PRO A 17 -4.16 16.68 9.32
CA PRO A 17 -4.84 16.80 8.03
C PRO A 17 -5.66 15.54 7.74
N CYS A 18 -6.84 15.74 7.18
CA CYS A 18 -7.83 14.70 6.95
C CYS A 18 -8.47 14.87 5.58
N TRP A 19 -8.60 13.74 4.86
CA TRP A 19 -9.25 13.63 3.56
C TRP A 19 -10.59 12.89 3.63
N PHE A 20 -11.17 12.81 4.83
CA PHE A 20 -12.51 12.25 5.02
C PHE A 20 -13.53 13.05 4.22
N ASP A 21 -14.41 12.33 3.53
CA ASP A 21 -15.49 12.88 2.72
C ASP A 21 -15.05 13.75 1.52
N LEU A 22 -13.80 13.64 1.07
CA LEU A 22 -13.30 14.38 -0.11
C LEU A 22 -13.38 13.59 -1.42
N HIS A 23 -13.80 12.32 -1.36
CA HIS A 23 -13.83 11.42 -2.52
C HIS A 23 -15.18 11.46 -3.27
N ARG A 24 -16.26 11.91 -2.62
CA ARG A 24 -17.61 12.00 -3.23
C ARG A 24 -17.64 12.90 -4.45
N ARG A 25 -16.82 13.95 -4.48
CA ARG A 25 -16.73 14.91 -5.59
C ARG A 25 -16.20 14.30 -6.89
N PHE A 26 -15.51 13.16 -6.81
CA PHE A 26 -15.01 12.43 -7.97
C PHE A 26 -16.05 11.46 -8.54
N LEU A 27 -17.20 11.31 -7.89
CA LEU A 27 -18.30 10.48 -8.38
C LEU A 27 -19.17 11.26 -9.39
N PRO A 28 -19.88 10.57 -10.30
CA PRO A 28 -20.86 11.20 -11.18
C PRO A 28 -21.87 12.05 -10.41
N ASN A 29 -22.32 13.17 -10.99
CA ASN A 29 -23.21 14.13 -10.31
C ASN A 29 -24.52 13.52 -9.81
N ASN A 30 -25.03 12.49 -10.49
CA ASN A 30 -26.24 11.77 -10.12
C ASN A 30 -26.01 10.62 -9.11
N HIS A 31 -24.77 10.33 -8.73
CA HIS A 31 -24.44 9.20 -7.86
C HIS A 31 -25.03 9.33 -6.46
N VAL A 32 -25.64 8.25 -5.95
CA VAL A 32 -26.40 8.24 -4.69
C VAL A 32 -25.59 8.70 -3.46
N PHE A 33 -24.29 8.40 -3.42
CA PHE A 33 -23.42 8.84 -2.32
C PHE A 33 -23.28 10.36 -2.21
N ARG A 34 -23.36 11.10 -3.32
CA ARG A 34 -23.27 12.57 -3.31
C ARG A 34 -24.43 13.22 -2.58
N LYS A 35 -25.61 12.60 -2.65
CA LYS A 35 -26.85 13.04 -1.98
C LYS A 35 -27.00 12.51 -0.56
N ASN A 36 -26.10 11.61 -0.11
CA ASN A 36 -26.22 10.94 1.18
C ASN A 36 -25.73 11.83 2.34
N ILE A 37 -26.67 12.39 3.10
CA ILE A 37 -26.41 13.28 4.24
C ILE A 37 -26.25 12.56 5.59
N LYS A 38 -26.35 11.22 5.61
CA LYS A 38 -26.34 10.41 6.84
C LYS A 38 -25.04 9.63 7.03
N ALA A 39 -24.52 9.02 5.95
CA ALA A 39 -23.41 8.06 6.05
C ALA A 39 -22.00 8.71 6.05
N PHE A 40 -21.92 9.97 5.61
CA PHE A 40 -20.70 10.77 5.48
C PHE A 40 -20.71 11.92 6.50
N ARG A 41 -20.28 13.13 6.11
CA ARG A 41 -20.33 14.31 6.98
C ARG A 41 -21.78 14.72 7.29
N LYS A 42 -22.07 14.96 8.58
CA LYS A 42 -23.43 15.16 9.11
C LYS A 42 -24.14 16.31 8.38
N GLY A 43 -25.20 15.98 7.64
CA GLY A 43 -26.05 16.99 6.99
C GLY A 43 -25.50 17.56 5.67
N GLU A 44 -24.39 17.05 5.17
CA GLU A 44 -23.75 17.60 3.97
C GLU A 44 -24.01 16.80 2.70
N GLN A 45 -24.40 17.51 1.63
CA GLN A 45 -24.46 17.00 0.27
C GLN A 45 -23.24 17.47 -0.52
N GLU A 46 -22.69 16.58 -1.37
CA GLU A 46 -21.56 16.93 -2.23
C GLU A 46 -22.03 17.43 -3.59
N ARG A 47 -21.87 18.74 -3.83
CA ARG A 47 -22.25 19.42 -5.08
C ARG A 47 -21.04 19.79 -5.95
N ASP A 48 -19.83 19.74 -5.41
CA ASP A 48 -18.63 20.15 -6.15
C ASP A 48 -18.15 19.03 -7.08
N GLY A 49 -17.60 19.41 -8.24
CA GLY A 49 -16.86 18.49 -9.10
C GLY A 49 -15.45 18.18 -8.56
N PRO A 50 -14.72 17.22 -9.14
CA PRO A 50 -13.33 16.97 -8.79
C PRO A 50 -12.48 18.22 -9.08
N PRO A 51 -11.34 18.41 -8.37
CA PRO A 51 -10.43 19.50 -8.71
C PRO A 51 -9.97 19.38 -10.17
N PRO A 52 -9.77 20.51 -10.88
CA PRO A 52 -9.33 20.48 -12.26
C PRO A 52 -7.94 19.85 -12.38
N CYS A 53 -7.75 18.99 -13.38
CA CYS A 53 -6.44 18.47 -13.75
C CYS A 53 -5.63 19.58 -14.42
N LEU A 54 -4.61 20.08 -13.73
CA LEU A 54 -3.77 21.16 -14.24
C LEU A 54 -2.74 20.64 -15.26
N THR A 55 -2.65 21.32 -16.40
CA THR A 55 -1.63 21.05 -17.42
C THR A 55 -0.23 21.42 -16.91
N PRO A 56 0.85 20.89 -17.53
CA PRO A 56 2.22 21.26 -17.17
C PRO A 56 2.45 22.79 -17.15
N GLY A 57 2.01 23.49 -18.21
CA GLY A 57 2.12 24.95 -18.30
C GLY A 57 1.31 25.71 -17.24
N GLN A 58 0.10 25.23 -16.90
CA GLN A 58 -0.70 25.83 -15.82
C GLN A 58 -0.05 25.68 -14.45
N VAL A 59 0.57 24.52 -14.16
CA VAL A 59 1.31 24.33 -12.92
C VAL A 59 2.55 25.24 -12.90
N TRP A 60 3.30 25.31 -14.00
CA TRP A 60 4.46 26.20 -14.12
C TRP A 60 4.08 27.65 -13.81
N HIS A 61 3.01 28.16 -14.41
CA HIS A 61 2.56 29.54 -14.18
C HIS A 61 2.24 29.83 -12.70
N ARG A 62 1.80 28.83 -11.93
CA ARG A 62 1.52 28.96 -10.49
C ARG A 62 2.77 28.91 -9.62
N VAL A 63 3.83 28.23 -10.06
CA VAL A 63 5.01 27.96 -9.21
C VAL A 63 6.26 28.72 -9.64
N LYS A 64 6.27 29.34 -10.83
CA LYS A 64 7.45 29.99 -11.41
C LYS A 64 8.02 31.10 -10.54
N ASP A 65 7.17 31.85 -9.85
CA ASP A 65 7.58 33.01 -9.05
C ASP A 65 7.77 32.64 -7.56
N LEU A 66 7.61 31.35 -7.22
CA LEU A 66 7.84 30.86 -5.87
C LEU A 66 9.33 30.69 -5.57
N PRO A 67 9.75 30.90 -4.30
CA PRO A 67 11.13 30.69 -3.87
C PRO A 67 11.59 29.25 -4.11
N LYS A 68 12.85 29.06 -4.48
CA LYS A 68 13.40 27.72 -4.70
C LYS A 68 13.53 26.94 -3.39
N VAL A 69 13.50 25.61 -3.49
CA VAL A 69 13.72 24.73 -2.34
C VAL A 69 15.05 24.99 -1.62
N THR A 70 16.07 25.40 -2.37
CA THR A 70 17.43 25.72 -1.93
C THR A 70 17.54 27.08 -1.23
N GLU A 71 16.54 27.95 -1.35
CA GLU A 71 16.52 29.25 -0.70
C GLU A 71 16.07 29.09 0.77
N SER A 72 16.87 29.66 1.68
CA SER A 72 16.65 29.62 3.13
C SER A 72 16.02 30.93 3.63
N GLY A 73 15.24 30.87 4.70
CA GLY A 73 14.69 32.07 5.37
C GLY A 73 13.51 32.74 4.67
N VAL A 74 12.83 32.05 3.75
CA VAL A 74 11.74 32.66 2.98
C VAL A 74 10.45 32.77 3.81
N LEU A 75 9.83 33.95 3.75
CA LEU A 75 8.55 34.26 4.38
C LEU A 75 7.42 33.36 3.84
N PRO A 76 6.30 33.22 4.58
CA PRO A 76 5.11 32.56 4.08
C PRO A 76 4.68 33.16 2.74
N ILE A 77 4.49 32.30 1.74
CA ILE A 77 3.99 32.71 0.43
C ILE A 77 2.55 33.21 0.61
N ASP A 78 2.24 34.36 0.01
CA ASP A 78 0.90 34.93 0.04
C ASP A 78 -0.15 33.91 -0.41
N GLY A 79 -1.21 33.74 0.39
CA GLY A 79 -2.26 32.77 0.12
C GLY A 79 -2.00 31.32 0.53
N HIS A 80 -0.86 31.04 1.16
CA HIS A 80 -0.59 29.72 1.72
C HIS A 80 -1.65 29.35 2.78
N GLY A 81 -2.32 28.21 2.60
CA GLY A 81 -3.40 27.73 3.46
C GLY A 81 -4.79 28.29 3.12
N GLU A 82 -4.88 29.28 2.22
CA GLU A 82 -6.14 29.88 1.79
C GLU A 82 -6.54 29.44 0.37
N TRP A 83 -5.70 29.75 -0.62
CA TRP A 83 -5.92 29.38 -2.03
C TRP A 83 -4.88 28.40 -2.59
N HIS A 84 -3.78 28.17 -1.88
CA HIS A 84 -2.83 27.10 -2.22
C HIS A 84 -2.05 26.58 -1.00
N ASN A 85 -1.41 25.42 -1.13
CA ASN A 85 -0.50 24.87 -0.10
C ASN A 85 0.95 24.75 -0.61
N TRP A 86 1.35 25.57 -1.59
CA TRP A 86 2.73 25.60 -2.06
C TRP A 86 3.62 26.31 -1.06
N THR A 87 4.71 25.66 -0.67
CA THR A 87 5.71 26.24 0.24
C THR A 87 6.98 26.65 -0.48
N LYS A 88 7.35 25.96 -1.56
CA LYS A 88 8.56 26.22 -2.37
C LYS A 88 8.41 25.69 -3.80
N ARG A 89 9.23 26.20 -4.72
CA ARG A 89 9.45 25.69 -6.08
C ARG A 89 10.51 24.59 -6.07
N SER A 90 10.22 23.46 -6.73
CA SER A 90 11.21 22.40 -6.93
C SER A 90 12.33 22.83 -7.87
N ILE A 91 13.57 22.38 -7.60
CA ILE A 91 14.72 22.58 -8.51
C ILE A 91 14.51 21.98 -9.89
N PHE A 92 13.64 20.98 -10.04
CA PHE A 92 13.41 20.34 -11.33
C PHE A 92 12.79 21.30 -12.35
N TRP A 93 12.12 22.36 -11.91
CA TRP A 93 11.60 23.38 -12.83
C TRP A 93 12.69 24.21 -13.52
N ASP A 94 13.94 24.13 -13.07
CA ASP A 94 15.07 24.74 -13.77
C ASP A 94 15.52 23.91 -14.99
N LEU A 95 15.06 22.66 -15.10
CA LEU A 95 15.35 21.80 -16.25
C LEU A 95 14.46 22.21 -17.45
N PRO A 96 15.02 22.47 -18.64
CA PRO A 96 14.28 23.01 -19.78
C PRO A 96 13.03 22.22 -20.19
N TYR A 97 13.08 20.89 -20.05
CA TYR A 97 12.04 19.95 -20.45
C TYR A 97 10.97 19.71 -19.36
N TRP A 98 11.22 20.12 -18.12
CA TRP A 98 10.36 19.74 -17.00
C TRP A 98 8.95 20.34 -17.09
N LYS A 99 8.87 21.54 -17.69
CA LYS A 99 7.61 22.23 -17.96
C LYS A 99 6.72 21.51 -18.98
N ASP A 100 7.27 20.58 -19.74
CA ASP A 100 6.56 19.83 -20.79
C ASP A 100 6.21 18.41 -20.32
N ASN A 101 6.80 17.96 -19.21
CA ASN A 101 6.58 16.62 -18.68
C ASN A 101 5.14 16.45 -18.14
N LEU A 102 4.40 15.48 -18.66
CA LEU A 102 3.06 15.12 -18.19
C LEU A 102 3.09 14.49 -16.78
N LEU A 103 4.12 13.69 -16.50
CA LEU A 103 4.33 12.98 -15.25
C LEU A 103 5.48 13.60 -14.45
N ARG A 104 5.18 14.68 -13.71
CA ARG A 104 6.18 15.46 -12.92
C ARG A 104 6.51 14.86 -11.56
N HIS A 105 5.65 13.98 -11.06
CA HIS A 105 5.85 13.32 -9.77
C HIS A 105 5.49 11.86 -9.95
N ASN A 106 6.35 10.99 -9.43
CA ASN A 106 6.07 9.56 -9.34
C ASN A 106 5.65 9.30 -7.89
N LEU A 107 4.37 8.99 -7.67
CA LEU A 107 3.87 8.65 -6.37
C LEU A 107 4.48 7.32 -5.93
N ASP A 108 4.94 7.30 -4.68
CA ASP A 108 5.62 6.14 -4.13
C ASP A 108 4.61 5.05 -3.76
N VAL A 109 4.21 4.25 -4.75
CA VAL A 109 3.22 3.18 -4.57
C VAL A 109 3.64 2.22 -3.46
N MET A 110 4.95 1.96 -3.32
CA MET A 110 5.52 1.10 -2.27
C MET A 110 5.11 1.56 -0.88
N HIS A 111 5.29 2.85 -0.61
CA HIS A 111 4.95 3.37 0.68
C HIS A 111 3.45 3.66 0.80
N ILE A 112 2.77 4.11 -0.26
CA ILE A 112 1.34 4.39 -0.23
C ILE A 112 0.57 3.12 0.14
N GLU A 113 0.78 2.04 -0.60
CA GLU A 113 0.07 0.79 -0.37
C GLU A 113 0.42 0.18 0.99
N LYS A 114 1.70 0.21 1.38
CA LYS A 114 2.11 -0.24 2.72
C LYS A 114 1.41 0.56 3.82
N ASN A 115 1.33 1.88 3.71
CA ASN A 115 0.68 2.72 4.71
C ASN A 115 -0.83 2.45 4.75
N PHE A 116 -1.48 2.29 3.59
CA PHE A 116 -2.88 1.93 3.50
C PHE A 116 -3.14 0.57 4.17
N PHE A 117 -2.32 -0.43 3.83
CA PHE A 117 -2.35 -1.75 4.46
C PHE A 117 -2.19 -1.65 5.98
N ASP A 118 -1.15 -0.97 6.46
CA ASP A 118 -0.89 -0.81 7.90
C ASP A 118 -2.09 -0.14 8.59
N ASN A 119 -2.71 0.87 7.96
CA ASN A 119 -3.86 1.56 8.51
C ASN A 119 -5.11 0.68 8.57
N ILE A 120 -5.41 -0.11 7.52
CA ILE A 120 -6.48 -1.12 7.55
C ILE A 120 -6.18 -2.15 8.64
N PHE A 121 -5.02 -2.79 8.55
CA PHE A 121 -4.67 -3.95 9.36
C PHE A 121 -4.66 -3.59 10.85
N ASN A 122 -4.00 -2.49 11.25
CA ASN A 122 -3.96 -2.08 12.65
C ASN A 122 -5.33 -1.61 13.18
N THR A 123 -6.21 -1.09 12.31
CA THR A 123 -7.56 -0.66 12.70
C THR A 123 -8.51 -1.85 12.89
N VAL A 124 -8.48 -2.80 11.95
CA VAL A 124 -9.28 -4.03 12.01
C VAL A 124 -8.81 -4.94 13.15
N MET A 125 -7.50 -5.15 13.29
CA MET A 125 -6.93 -5.93 14.39
C MET A 125 -6.98 -5.20 15.75
N ASN A 126 -7.45 -3.95 15.77
CA ASN A 126 -7.52 -3.09 16.96
C ASN A 126 -6.20 -3.03 17.77
N VAL A 127 -5.08 -2.87 17.06
CA VAL A 127 -3.74 -2.87 17.67
C VAL A 127 -3.55 -1.58 18.48
N SER A 128 -3.33 -1.75 19.78
CA SER A 128 -3.13 -0.63 20.70
C SER A 128 -1.97 0.27 20.26
N GLY A 129 -2.19 1.58 20.29
CA GLY A 129 -1.23 2.60 19.85
C GLY A 129 -1.08 2.77 18.34
N LYS A 130 -1.61 1.87 17.51
CA LYS A 130 -1.51 1.92 16.04
C LYS A 130 -2.86 2.06 15.33
N THR A 131 -3.95 1.62 15.95
CA THR A 131 -5.30 1.75 15.39
C THR A 131 -5.65 3.20 15.07
N LYS A 132 -6.25 3.43 13.89
CA LYS A 132 -6.83 4.73 13.53
C LYS A 132 -8.13 5.01 14.28
N ASP A 133 -8.65 4.01 14.98
CA ASP A 133 -9.86 4.09 15.79
C ASP A 133 -9.58 4.20 17.29
N ASN A 134 -9.09 5.37 17.71
CA ASN A 134 -8.81 5.71 19.11
C ASN A 134 -9.87 6.67 19.70
N GLU A 135 -9.76 7.01 20.97
CA GLU A 135 -10.75 7.89 21.64
C GLU A 135 -10.85 9.28 20.98
N LYS A 136 -9.74 9.85 20.50
CA LYS A 136 -9.76 11.12 19.78
C LYS A 136 -10.54 10.98 18.48
N ALA A 137 -10.31 9.89 17.75
CA ALA A 137 -11.07 9.55 16.55
C ALA A 137 -12.57 9.42 16.82
N ARG A 138 -12.99 8.80 17.93
CA ARG A 138 -14.41 8.70 18.31
C ARG A 138 -15.03 10.05 18.68
N LYS A 139 -14.27 10.95 19.34
CA LYS A 139 -14.71 12.33 19.60
C LYS A 139 -14.87 13.13 18.30
N ASP A 140 -13.94 13.00 17.36
CA ASP A 140 -14.03 13.62 16.04
C ASP A 140 -15.17 13.02 15.22
N LEU A 141 -15.40 11.71 15.30
CA LEU A 141 -16.52 11.02 14.66
C LEU A 141 -17.87 11.54 15.18
N ALA A 142 -18.01 11.79 16.49
CA ALA A 142 -19.21 12.41 17.04
C ALA A 142 -19.42 13.85 16.53
N LEU A 143 -18.36 14.58 16.20
CA LEU A 143 -18.45 15.91 15.60
C LEU A 143 -18.85 15.85 14.12
N TYR A 144 -18.23 14.95 13.34
CA TYR A 144 -18.32 14.96 11.88
C TYR A 144 -19.31 13.96 11.29
N CYS A 145 -19.68 12.86 11.97
CA CYS A 145 -20.47 11.74 11.41
C CYS A 145 -21.67 11.35 12.28
N ARG A 146 -22.79 10.90 11.70
CA ARG A 146 -23.97 10.35 12.43
C ARG A 146 -23.81 8.84 12.64
N ARG A 147 -23.07 8.43 13.67
CA ARG A 147 -22.82 7.01 14.02
C ARG A 147 -22.87 6.80 15.54
N PRO A 148 -24.07 6.88 16.17
CA PRO A 148 -24.23 6.86 17.62
C PRO A 148 -23.77 5.54 18.27
N ASP A 149 -23.80 4.45 17.52
CA ASP A 149 -23.26 3.14 17.90
C ASP A 149 -21.74 3.18 18.15
N LEU A 150 -21.04 4.14 17.53
CA LEU A 150 -19.60 4.34 17.67
C LEU A 150 -19.23 5.47 18.63
N GLU A 151 -20.17 6.25 19.16
CA GLU A 151 -19.84 7.35 20.06
C GLU A 151 -19.33 6.84 21.43
N LEU A 152 -18.44 7.60 22.07
CA LEU A 152 -17.96 7.26 23.41
C LEU A 152 -19.13 7.37 24.41
N LYS A 153 -19.28 6.39 25.29
CA LYS A 153 -20.36 6.37 26.29
C LYS A 153 -19.80 6.71 27.67
N SER A 154 -20.45 7.61 28.39
CA SER A 154 -20.10 7.88 29.79
C SER A 154 -20.58 6.73 30.67
N LEU A 155 -19.68 6.19 31.49
CA LEU A 155 -20.01 5.24 32.54
C LEU A 155 -20.39 5.98 33.82
N VAL A 156 -21.07 5.28 34.73
CA VAL A 156 -21.52 5.82 36.03
C VAL A 156 -20.35 6.34 36.88
N ASN A 157 -19.16 5.78 36.71
CA ASN A 157 -17.93 6.17 37.41
C ASN A 157 -17.18 7.35 36.75
N GLY A 158 -17.78 8.03 35.76
CA GLY A 158 -17.17 9.15 35.02
C GLY A 158 -16.12 8.74 33.98
N LYS A 159 -15.78 7.45 33.85
CA LYS A 159 -14.90 6.97 32.76
C LYS A 159 -15.68 6.90 31.45
N MET A 160 -14.97 7.15 30.35
CA MET A 160 -15.52 7.00 29.01
C MET A 160 -15.25 5.59 28.48
N LEU A 161 -16.30 4.90 28.03
CA LEU A 161 -16.22 3.61 27.35
C LEU A 161 -16.18 3.82 25.83
N LYS A 162 -15.25 3.15 25.14
CA LYS A 162 -15.21 3.06 23.67
C LYS A 162 -15.94 1.79 23.22
N PRO A 163 -17.15 1.88 22.60
CA PRO A 163 -17.84 0.70 22.09
C PRO A 163 -17.02 -0.01 20.99
N LYS A 164 -17.06 -1.35 20.98
CA LYS A 164 -16.44 -2.16 19.91
C LYS A 164 -17.09 -1.78 18.58
N ALA A 165 -16.26 -1.48 17.57
CA ALA A 165 -16.75 -1.31 16.21
C ALA A 165 -17.00 -2.66 15.53
N ASN A 166 -17.96 -2.70 14.62
CA ASN A 166 -18.24 -3.88 13.79
C ASN A 166 -17.13 -4.18 12.77
N TYR A 167 -16.21 -3.24 12.53
CA TYR A 167 -15.04 -3.40 11.68
C TYR A 167 -13.77 -3.80 12.46
N SER A 168 -13.87 -3.95 13.78
CA SER A 168 -12.73 -4.37 14.62
C SER A 168 -12.93 -5.78 15.14
N LEU A 169 -11.89 -6.59 15.07
CA LEU A 169 -11.86 -7.92 15.65
C LEU A 169 -11.83 -7.86 17.19
N THR A 170 -12.41 -8.87 17.83
CA THR A 170 -12.14 -9.19 19.22
C THR A 170 -10.68 -9.64 19.38
N THR A 171 -10.19 -9.64 20.62
CA THR A 171 -8.88 -10.23 20.93
C THR A 171 -8.80 -11.68 20.46
N ILE A 172 -9.85 -12.48 20.64
CA ILE A 172 -9.86 -13.89 20.22
C ILE A 172 -9.73 -14.02 18.70
N GLU A 173 -10.54 -13.28 17.94
CA GLU A 173 -10.47 -13.27 16.48
C GLU A 173 -9.10 -12.77 15.97
N ALA A 174 -8.53 -11.74 16.59
CA ALA A 174 -7.19 -11.26 16.24
C ALA A 174 -6.10 -12.33 16.51
N LYS A 175 -6.22 -13.10 17.59
CA LYS A 175 -5.31 -14.24 17.85
C LYS A 175 -5.44 -15.33 16.79
N LEU A 176 -6.65 -15.63 16.32
CA LEU A 176 -6.88 -16.59 15.23
C LEU A 176 -6.21 -16.14 13.93
N VAL A 177 -6.33 -14.86 13.57
CA VAL A 177 -5.62 -14.30 12.42
C VAL A 177 -4.11 -14.45 12.59
N CYS A 178 -3.55 -14.13 13.77
CA CYS A 178 -2.13 -14.32 14.03
C CYS A 178 -1.68 -15.79 13.98
N SER A 179 -2.51 -16.72 14.46
CA SER A 179 -2.22 -18.16 14.37
C SER A 179 -2.18 -18.60 12.92
N TRP A 180 -3.20 -18.21 12.13
CA TRP A 180 -3.23 -18.46 10.70
C TRP A 180 -1.98 -17.91 10.00
N ILE A 181 -1.54 -16.68 10.31
CA ILE A 181 -0.30 -16.11 9.76
C ILE A 181 0.94 -16.93 10.15
N LYS A 182 0.99 -17.52 11.36
CA LYS A 182 2.09 -18.41 11.75
C LYS A 182 2.13 -19.70 10.94
N ASP A 183 0.96 -20.20 10.57
CA ASP A 183 0.81 -21.46 9.85
C ASP A 183 0.97 -21.30 8.33
N LEU A 184 0.83 -20.06 7.81
CA LEU A 184 1.01 -19.75 6.40
C LEU A 184 2.36 -20.24 5.85
N LYS A 185 2.29 -20.97 4.74
CA LYS A 185 3.44 -21.36 3.91
C LYS A 185 3.26 -20.72 2.54
N MET A 186 4.25 -19.95 2.13
CA MET A 186 4.25 -19.25 0.84
C MET A 186 5.27 -19.92 -0.10
N PRO A 187 5.07 -19.84 -1.42
CA PRO A 187 6.06 -20.30 -2.39
C PRO A 187 7.42 -19.63 -2.16
N ASP A 188 8.50 -20.32 -2.54
CA ASP A 188 9.85 -19.77 -2.42
C ASP A 188 9.98 -18.47 -3.20
N GLY A 189 10.65 -17.48 -2.61
CA GLY A 189 10.78 -16.14 -3.19
C GLY A 189 9.52 -15.26 -3.17
N TYR A 190 8.33 -15.79 -2.83
CA TYR A 190 7.07 -15.04 -2.92
C TYR A 190 6.82 -14.09 -1.73
N SER A 191 7.24 -14.43 -0.53
CA SER A 191 7.21 -13.53 0.63
C SER A 191 8.33 -13.89 1.61
N SER A 192 8.58 -13.03 2.61
CA SER A 192 9.38 -13.47 3.74
C SER A 192 8.62 -14.48 4.61
N ASN A 193 9.31 -15.09 5.58
CA ASN A 193 8.68 -15.97 6.56
C ASN A 193 7.79 -15.14 7.51
N LEU A 194 6.51 -14.98 7.15
CA LEU A 194 5.51 -14.20 7.87
C LEU A 194 5.25 -14.70 9.29
N ALA A 195 5.52 -15.97 9.57
CA ALA A 195 5.36 -16.53 10.91
C ALA A 195 6.23 -15.81 11.95
N ARG A 196 7.38 -15.26 11.54
CA ARG A 196 8.25 -14.46 12.41
C ARG A 196 7.66 -13.10 12.79
N CYS A 197 6.66 -12.65 12.04
CA CYS A 197 6.00 -11.37 12.26
C CYS A 197 4.80 -11.49 13.20
N ALA A 198 4.23 -12.68 13.39
CA ALA A 198 2.99 -12.88 14.14
C ALA A 198 3.23 -13.19 15.63
N ASP A 199 2.63 -12.36 16.49
CA ASP A 199 2.59 -12.50 17.95
C ASP A 199 1.17 -12.90 18.37
N VAL A 200 0.94 -14.22 18.50
CA VAL A 200 -0.36 -14.81 18.83
C VAL A 200 -0.81 -14.42 20.23
N ASP A 201 0.09 -14.33 21.20
CA ASP A 201 -0.28 -14.01 22.58
C ASP A 201 -0.85 -12.59 22.70
N LYS A 202 -0.26 -11.66 21.96
CA LYS A 202 -0.69 -10.25 21.91
C LYS A 202 -1.69 -9.96 20.78
N GLY A 203 -2.02 -10.93 19.93
CA GLY A 203 -2.95 -10.76 18.80
C GLY A 203 -2.52 -9.66 17.83
N ARG A 204 -1.22 -9.55 17.53
CA ARG A 204 -0.68 -8.47 16.68
C ARG A 204 0.43 -8.98 15.76
N VAL A 205 0.74 -8.17 14.75
CA VAL A 205 1.85 -8.43 13.83
C VAL A 205 2.89 -7.31 13.93
N HIS A 206 4.17 -7.67 13.82
CA HIS A 206 5.30 -6.75 13.85
C HIS A 206 6.38 -7.10 12.83
N GLY A 207 7.11 -6.09 12.36
CA GLY A 207 8.32 -6.30 11.54
C GLY A 207 8.06 -6.79 10.11
N MET A 208 6.82 -6.76 9.61
CA MET A 208 6.54 -6.93 8.18
C MET A 208 7.26 -5.82 7.40
N LYS A 209 7.94 -6.21 6.33
CA LYS A 209 8.53 -5.25 5.38
C LYS A 209 7.49 -4.85 4.34
N SER A 210 7.77 -3.79 3.58
CA SER A 210 6.88 -3.29 2.52
C SER A 210 6.40 -4.41 1.59
N HIS A 211 7.31 -5.30 1.19
CA HIS A 211 6.98 -6.42 0.30
C HIS A 211 5.98 -7.40 0.92
N ASP A 212 6.15 -7.72 2.21
CA ASP A 212 5.21 -8.59 2.93
C ASP A 212 3.84 -7.92 3.04
N CYS A 213 3.80 -6.60 3.26
CA CYS A 213 2.57 -5.81 3.29
C CYS A 213 1.85 -5.82 1.94
N HIS A 214 2.57 -5.72 0.81
CA HIS A 214 1.94 -5.79 -0.52
C HIS A 214 1.36 -7.16 -0.83
N VAL A 215 2.14 -8.22 -0.58
CA VAL A 215 1.63 -9.60 -0.69
C VAL A 215 0.36 -9.76 0.14
N PHE A 216 0.36 -9.19 1.34
CA PHE A 216 -0.82 -9.25 2.19
C PHE A 216 -1.99 -8.46 1.62
N MET A 217 -1.77 -7.20 1.23
CA MET A 217 -2.78 -6.31 0.70
C MET A 217 -3.42 -6.86 -0.58
N GLU A 218 -2.63 -7.37 -1.51
CA GLU A 218 -3.07 -7.82 -2.83
C GLU A 218 -3.67 -9.25 -2.82
N CYS A 219 -3.28 -10.11 -1.86
CA CYS A 219 -3.68 -11.52 -1.89
C CYS A 219 -4.30 -12.06 -0.60
N LEU A 220 -3.83 -11.62 0.57
CA LEU A 220 -4.16 -12.28 1.86
C LEU A 220 -5.21 -11.52 2.67
N LEU A 221 -5.39 -10.21 2.42
CA LEU A 221 -6.30 -9.34 3.15
C LEU A 221 -7.75 -9.85 3.17
N PRO A 222 -8.34 -10.30 2.03
CA PRO A 222 -9.68 -10.89 2.02
C PRO A 222 -9.82 -12.11 2.92
N ILE A 223 -8.80 -12.96 2.94
CA ILE A 223 -8.79 -14.23 3.66
C ILE A 223 -8.64 -13.95 5.16
N ALA A 224 -7.67 -13.11 5.51
CA ALA A 224 -7.36 -12.73 6.89
C ALA A 224 -8.57 -12.13 7.62
N PHE A 225 -9.42 -11.41 6.90
CA PHE A 225 -10.58 -10.70 7.48
C PHE A 225 -11.92 -11.29 7.06
N SER A 226 -11.94 -12.53 6.58
CA SER A 226 -13.14 -13.25 6.13
C SER A 226 -14.25 -13.38 7.18
N SER A 227 -13.90 -13.30 8.48
CA SER A 227 -14.87 -13.30 9.59
C SER A 227 -15.62 -11.97 9.78
N LEU A 228 -15.18 -10.89 9.13
CA LEU A 228 -15.86 -9.59 9.23
C LEU A 228 -17.23 -9.61 8.55
N PRO A 229 -18.18 -8.79 9.02
CA PRO A 229 -19.47 -8.61 8.35
C PRO A 229 -19.28 -8.17 6.89
N LYS A 230 -20.07 -8.75 5.96
CA LYS A 230 -20.02 -8.42 4.51
C LYS A 230 -19.99 -6.91 4.20
N PRO A 231 -20.76 -6.03 4.89
CA PRO A 231 -20.69 -4.59 4.64
C PRO A 231 -19.32 -3.95 4.92
N VAL A 232 -18.50 -4.58 5.78
CA VAL A 232 -17.12 -4.17 6.07
C VAL A 232 -16.13 -4.91 5.17
N LEU A 233 -16.31 -6.23 5.02
CA LEU A 233 -15.40 -7.07 4.24
C LEU A 233 -15.37 -6.69 2.77
N ASN A 234 -16.52 -6.46 2.12
CA ASN A 234 -16.58 -6.21 0.68
C ASN A 234 -15.73 -5.00 0.25
N PRO A 235 -15.79 -3.83 0.93
CA PRO A 235 -14.88 -2.73 0.60
C PRO A 235 -13.40 -3.06 0.80
N LEU A 236 -13.03 -3.89 1.77
CA LEU A 236 -11.63 -4.32 1.95
C LEU A 236 -11.17 -5.24 0.81
N ILE A 237 -12.06 -6.13 0.33
CA ILE A 237 -11.80 -6.96 -0.86
C ILE A 237 -11.62 -6.07 -2.10
N GLU A 238 -12.48 -5.08 -2.28
CA GLU A 238 -12.38 -4.15 -3.41
C GLU A 238 -11.06 -3.35 -3.39
N VAL A 239 -10.60 -2.93 -2.21
CA VAL A 239 -9.27 -2.31 -2.06
C VAL A 239 -8.15 -3.28 -2.42
N SER A 240 -8.23 -4.53 -1.94
CA SER A 240 -7.25 -5.58 -2.25
C SER A 240 -7.14 -5.81 -3.76
N HIS A 241 -8.29 -5.95 -4.43
CA HIS A 241 -8.35 -6.09 -5.89
C HIS A 241 -7.85 -4.85 -6.62
N PHE A 242 -8.14 -3.65 -6.12
CA PHE A 242 -7.62 -2.41 -6.71
C PHE A 242 -6.09 -2.40 -6.78
N PHE A 243 -5.41 -2.71 -5.67
CA PHE A 243 -3.95 -2.75 -5.66
C PHE A 243 -3.40 -3.91 -6.48
N LYS A 244 -4.04 -5.08 -6.42
CA LYS A 244 -3.68 -6.23 -7.25
C LYS A 244 -3.74 -5.91 -8.76
N ASP A 245 -4.82 -5.28 -9.22
CA ASP A 245 -5.01 -4.90 -10.62
C ASP A 245 -4.01 -3.80 -11.03
N LEU A 246 -3.78 -2.80 -10.16
CA LEU A 246 -2.84 -1.70 -10.39
C LEU A 246 -1.37 -2.18 -10.46
N CYS A 247 -1.00 -3.16 -9.62
CA CYS A 247 0.34 -3.72 -9.52
C CYS A 247 0.60 -4.89 -10.49
N SER A 248 -0.36 -5.22 -11.36
CA SER A 248 -0.20 -6.22 -12.40
C SER A 248 1.02 -5.95 -13.28
N ALA A 249 1.72 -7.03 -13.67
CA ALA A 249 2.88 -6.96 -14.57
C ALA A 249 2.53 -6.38 -15.95
N THR A 250 1.28 -6.57 -16.38
CA THR A 250 0.74 -6.04 -17.64
C THR A 250 -0.51 -5.23 -17.32
N LEU A 251 -0.54 -3.99 -17.81
CA LEU A 251 -1.68 -3.09 -17.68
C LEU A 251 -2.40 -2.95 -19.02
N LYS A 252 -3.71 -3.18 -19.00
CA LYS A 252 -4.60 -2.88 -20.13
C LYS A 252 -5.26 -1.53 -19.90
N GLU A 253 -5.45 -0.77 -20.97
CA GLU A 253 -6.06 0.56 -20.88
C GLU A 253 -7.50 0.50 -20.33
N ASP A 254 -8.29 -0.48 -20.76
CA ASP A 254 -9.66 -0.70 -20.26
C ASP A 254 -9.68 -1.00 -18.74
N ASP A 255 -8.71 -1.77 -18.25
CA ASP A 255 -8.56 -2.06 -16.82
C ASP A 255 -8.19 -0.79 -16.05
N LEU A 256 -7.29 0.05 -16.59
CA LEU A 256 -6.93 1.32 -15.99
C LEU A 256 -8.11 2.30 -15.91
N CYS A 257 -8.94 2.37 -16.96
CA CYS A 257 -10.19 3.13 -16.95
C CYS A 257 -11.15 2.61 -15.87
N ARG A 258 -11.34 1.29 -15.80
CA ARG A 258 -12.20 0.64 -14.79
C ARG A 258 -11.73 0.94 -13.37
N ILE A 259 -10.45 0.77 -13.05
CA ILE A 259 -9.94 1.03 -11.68
C ILE A 259 -9.97 2.53 -11.33
N LYS A 260 -9.77 3.42 -12.31
CA LYS A 260 -9.88 4.88 -12.14
C LYS A 260 -11.29 5.29 -11.72
N ASP A 261 -12.31 4.71 -12.33
CA ASP A 261 -13.71 5.01 -12.01
C ASP A 261 -14.17 4.33 -10.71
N ASN A 262 -13.58 3.18 -10.37
CA ASN A 262 -13.93 2.43 -9.17
C ASN A 262 -13.28 2.97 -7.89
N ILE A 263 -12.02 3.44 -7.91
CA ILE A 263 -11.32 3.84 -6.68
C ILE A 263 -12.04 4.91 -5.85
N PRO A 264 -12.69 5.95 -6.42
CA PRO A 264 -13.45 6.90 -5.62
C PRO A 264 -14.66 6.25 -4.94
N ILE A 265 -15.30 5.27 -5.58
CA ILE A 265 -16.42 4.50 -5.02
C ILE A 265 -15.93 3.68 -3.83
N ILE A 266 -14.80 2.98 -3.98
CA ILE A 266 -14.17 2.18 -2.92
C ILE A 266 -13.83 3.06 -1.72
N LEU A 267 -13.15 4.19 -1.93
CA LEU A 267 -12.82 5.14 -0.86
C LEU A 267 -14.08 5.72 -0.18
N CYS A 268 -15.16 5.95 -0.93
CA CYS A 268 -16.44 6.35 -0.35
C CYS A 268 -17.08 5.23 0.48
N LYS A 269 -17.00 3.96 0.06
CA LYS A 269 -17.49 2.82 0.84
C LYS A 269 -16.72 2.68 2.16
N LEU A 270 -15.39 2.77 2.13
CA LEU A 270 -14.57 2.84 3.34
C LEU A 270 -14.96 4.04 4.21
N GLY A 271 -15.21 5.20 3.59
CA GLY A 271 -15.64 6.43 4.26
C GLY A 271 -16.92 6.26 5.07
N ARG A 272 -17.79 5.32 4.69
CA ARG A 272 -19.02 5.02 5.45
C ARG A 272 -18.77 4.13 6.68
N ILE A 273 -17.61 3.49 6.77
CA ILE A 273 -17.26 2.49 7.78
C ILE A 273 -16.29 3.08 8.80
N PHE A 274 -15.12 3.50 8.33
CA PHE A 274 -14.02 3.93 9.19
C PHE A 274 -14.20 5.37 9.70
N PRO A 275 -13.57 5.72 10.85
CA PRO A 275 -13.61 7.08 11.38
C PRO A 275 -12.83 8.06 10.49
N PRO A 276 -13.12 9.38 10.56
CA PRO A 276 -12.41 10.38 9.76
C PRO A 276 -10.87 10.34 9.88
N SER A 277 -10.35 10.01 11.07
CA SER A 277 -8.92 9.86 11.35
C SER A 277 -8.22 8.76 10.53
N PHE A 278 -8.97 7.84 9.93
CA PHE A 278 -8.44 6.83 9.02
C PHE A 278 -7.96 7.44 7.71
N PHE A 279 -8.60 8.52 7.24
CA PHE A 279 -8.35 9.11 5.93
C PHE A 279 -7.27 10.19 6.04
N ASP A 280 -6.01 9.77 6.07
CA ASP A 280 -4.88 10.67 5.92
C ASP A 280 -4.50 10.83 4.44
N SER A 281 -3.35 11.46 4.16
CA SER A 281 -2.95 11.69 2.77
C SER A 281 -2.72 10.39 2.02
N MET A 282 -2.30 9.31 2.70
CA MET A 282 -2.01 8.02 2.07
C MET A 282 -3.28 7.34 1.54
N GLU A 283 -4.42 7.45 2.23
CA GLU A 283 -5.70 6.92 1.72
C GLU A 283 -6.28 7.75 0.58
N HIS A 284 -5.88 9.01 0.45
CA HIS A 284 -6.30 9.87 -0.65
C HIS A 284 -5.53 9.59 -1.94
N LEU A 285 -4.23 9.33 -1.84
CA LEU A 285 -3.33 9.15 -2.99
C LEU A 285 -3.77 8.10 -4.03
N PRO A 286 -4.40 6.96 -3.67
CA PRO A 286 -4.89 5.96 -4.61
C PRO A 286 -5.76 6.50 -5.74
N ILE A 287 -6.48 7.60 -5.54
CA ILE A 287 -7.30 8.20 -6.60
C ILE A 287 -6.48 8.70 -7.79
N HIS A 288 -5.19 8.99 -7.58
CA HIS A 288 -4.28 9.51 -8.60
C HIS A 288 -3.50 8.39 -9.30
N LEU A 289 -3.38 7.21 -8.68
CA LEU A 289 -2.51 6.13 -9.15
C LEU A 289 -2.91 5.57 -10.52
N PRO A 290 -4.19 5.38 -10.87
CA PRO A 290 -4.57 4.89 -12.20
C PRO A 290 -4.13 5.81 -13.33
N TYR A 291 -4.34 7.12 -13.16
CA TYR A 291 -3.87 8.12 -14.12
C TYR A 291 -2.34 8.11 -14.23
N GLU A 292 -1.66 7.93 -13.10
CA GLU A 292 -0.21 7.86 -13.07
C GLU A 292 0.33 6.62 -13.80
N ALA A 293 -0.30 5.46 -13.59
CA ALA A 293 0.01 4.23 -14.30
C ALA A 293 -0.29 4.32 -15.80
N SER A 294 -1.33 5.07 -16.18
CA SER A 294 -1.65 5.33 -17.59
C SER A 294 -0.55 6.12 -18.29
N LEU A 295 0.15 7.02 -17.58
CA LEU A 295 1.27 7.80 -18.14
C LEU A 295 2.62 7.10 -18.00
N GLY A 296 2.87 6.51 -16.84
CA GLY A 296 4.19 5.98 -16.44
C GLY A 296 4.34 4.47 -16.65
N GLY A 297 3.30 3.79 -17.10
CA GLY A 297 3.28 2.34 -17.27
C GLY A 297 3.21 1.56 -15.95
N PRO A 298 3.47 0.23 -16.04
CA PRO A 298 3.38 -0.70 -14.91
C PRO A 298 4.12 -0.23 -13.66
N VAL A 299 3.49 -0.40 -12.49
CA VAL A 299 4.06 -0.01 -11.19
C VAL A 299 5.39 -0.71 -10.92
N GLN A 300 5.60 -1.92 -11.47
CA GLN A 300 6.81 -2.71 -11.25
C GLN A 300 8.12 -1.98 -11.57
N TYR A 301 8.11 -1.09 -12.57
CA TYR A 301 9.29 -0.30 -12.97
C TYR A 301 9.45 1.00 -12.15
N ARG A 302 8.46 1.31 -11.31
CA ARG A 302 8.36 2.55 -10.54
C ARG A 302 8.44 2.32 -9.04
N TRP A 303 8.60 1.08 -8.58
CA TRP A 303 8.81 0.76 -7.17
C TRP A 303 10.10 1.37 -6.61
N MET A 304 10.06 1.69 -5.31
CA MET A 304 11.23 2.17 -4.58
C MET A 304 12.21 1.06 -4.15
N TYR A 305 11.85 -0.22 -4.31
CA TYR A 305 12.69 -1.35 -3.90
C TYR A 305 14.14 -1.30 -4.39
N PRO A 306 14.42 -1.09 -5.70
CA PRO A 306 15.79 -1.07 -6.19
C PRO A 306 16.57 0.12 -5.63
N PHE A 307 15.92 1.28 -5.56
CA PHE A 307 16.52 2.53 -5.08
C PHE A 307 16.87 2.44 -3.58
N GLU A 308 15.94 1.97 -2.74
CA GLU A 308 16.20 1.80 -1.32
C GLU A 308 17.26 0.74 -1.03
N ARG A 309 17.26 -0.36 -1.80
CA ARG A 309 18.28 -1.40 -1.70
C ARG A 309 19.67 -0.85 -2.04
N PHE A 310 19.77 -0.08 -3.12
CA PHE A 310 21.00 0.58 -3.53
C PHE A 310 21.48 1.56 -2.45
N MET A 311 20.62 2.47 -2.00
CA MET A 311 20.94 3.40 -0.92
C MET A 311 21.42 2.69 0.35
N GLY A 312 20.81 1.55 0.70
CA GLY A 312 21.24 0.73 1.81
C GLY A 312 22.65 0.16 1.64
N ILE A 313 23.02 -0.26 0.43
CA ILE A 313 24.38 -0.70 0.11
C ILE A 313 25.36 0.48 0.26
N SER A 314 25.06 1.61 -0.39
CA SER A 314 25.92 2.80 -0.34
C SER A 314 26.16 3.26 1.09
N LYS A 315 25.13 3.28 1.94
CA LYS A 315 25.27 3.63 3.37
C LYS A 315 26.21 2.70 4.13
N ARG A 316 26.17 1.39 3.87
CA ARG A 316 27.06 0.40 4.52
C ARG A 316 28.51 0.48 4.01
N SER A 317 28.71 0.97 2.79
CA SER A 317 30.03 1.19 2.20
C SER A 317 30.79 2.38 2.80
N VAL A 318 30.11 3.30 3.48
CA VAL A 318 30.76 4.47 4.10
C VAL A 318 31.58 4.04 5.32
N LYS A 319 32.91 3.98 5.16
CA LYS A 319 33.86 3.77 6.26
C LYS A 319 34.36 5.07 6.85
N ASN A 320 34.52 6.11 6.03
CA ASN A 320 34.93 7.44 6.47
C ASN A 320 33.82 8.46 6.18
N LYS A 321 33.18 8.97 7.23
CA LYS A 321 32.10 9.98 7.12
C LYS A 321 32.59 11.35 6.65
N ALA A 322 33.89 11.66 6.76
CA ALA A 322 34.46 12.90 6.23
C ALA A 322 34.67 12.86 4.71
N ARG A 323 34.65 11.65 4.10
CA ARG A 323 34.84 11.42 2.66
C ARG A 323 33.83 10.36 2.18
N VAL A 324 32.55 10.76 2.16
CA VAL A 324 31.44 9.85 1.85
C VAL A 324 31.53 9.34 0.41
N GLU A 325 31.69 10.22 -0.59
CA GLU A 325 31.74 9.76 -1.99
C GLU A 325 32.97 8.88 -2.25
N GLY A 326 34.13 9.28 -1.71
CA GLY A 326 35.36 8.49 -1.83
C GLY A 326 35.23 7.09 -1.21
N SER A 327 34.59 6.96 -0.04
CA SER A 327 34.35 5.66 0.59
C SER A 327 33.44 4.77 -0.25
N ILE A 328 32.37 5.34 -0.82
CA ILE A 328 31.43 4.60 -1.68
C ILE A 328 32.13 4.16 -2.97
N CYS A 329 32.87 5.05 -3.61
CA CYS A 329 33.62 4.76 -4.83
C CYS A 329 34.66 3.65 -4.62
N ALA A 330 35.47 3.74 -3.56
CA ALA A 330 36.46 2.72 -3.24
C ALA A 330 35.84 1.35 -2.95
N ALA A 331 34.74 1.31 -2.19
CA ALA A 331 34.02 0.06 -1.91
C ALA A 331 33.38 -0.54 -3.16
N TYR A 332 32.84 0.31 -4.05
CA TYR A 332 32.28 -0.12 -5.33
C TYR A 332 33.37 -0.73 -6.21
N LEU A 333 34.50 -0.02 -6.42
CA LEU A 333 35.64 -0.51 -7.19
C LEU A 333 36.14 -1.85 -6.65
N HIS A 334 36.32 -1.96 -5.33
CA HIS A 334 36.75 -3.22 -4.70
C HIS A 334 35.77 -4.37 -5.02
N ARG A 335 34.46 -4.14 -4.88
CA ARG A 335 33.44 -5.15 -5.17
C ARG A 335 33.42 -5.56 -6.64
N GLU A 336 33.49 -4.61 -7.56
CA GLU A 336 33.51 -4.90 -9.00
C GLU A 336 34.79 -5.64 -9.40
N THR A 337 35.95 -5.26 -8.85
CA THR A 337 37.21 -6.00 -9.08
C THR A 337 37.13 -7.42 -8.54
N THR A 338 36.61 -7.64 -7.32
CA THR A 338 36.42 -8.98 -6.77
C THR A 338 35.45 -9.81 -7.61
N TYR A 339 34.34 -9.22 -8.06
CA TYR A 339 33.36 -9.89 -8.92
C TYR A 339 33.95 -10.25 -10.31
N PHE A 340 34.75 -9.35 -10.89
CA PHE A 340 35.45 -9.63 -12.13
C PHE A 340 36.46 -10.78 -11.95
N CYS A 341 37.29 -10.73 -10.91
CA CYS A 341 38.25 -11.78 -10.60
C CYS A 341 37.58 -13.13 -10.32
N SER A 342 36.40 -13.16 -9.68
CA SER A 342 35.71 -14.43 -9.39
C SER A 342 35.33 -15.21 -10.64
N ARG A 343 35.13 -14.54 -11.79
CA ARG A 343 34.85 -15.23 -13.08
C ARG A 343 36.03 -16.05 -13.59
N TYR A 344 37.26 -15.66 -13.23
CA TYR A 344 38.49 -16.33 -13.69
C TYR A 344 39.06 -17.28 -12.63
N PHE A 345 38.79 -17.02 -11.35
CA PHE A 345 39.32 -17.78 -10.21
C PHE A 345 38.22 -18.54 -9.45
N ASN A 346 37.37 -19.28 -10.17
CA ASN A 346 36.26 -20.08 -9.61
C ASN A 346 36.68 -20.99 -8.43
N HIS A 347 37.94 -21.44 -8.40
CA HIS A 347 38.45 -22.36 -7.37
C HIS A 347 39.01 -21.70 -6.09
N PHE A 348 39.24 -20.37 -6.08
CA PHE A 348 39.97 -19.70 -4.99
C PHE A 348 39.18 -18.63 -4.24
N MET A 349 37.93 -18.31 -4.61
CA MET A 349 37.17 -17.22 -3.99
C MET A 349 35.98 -17.70 -3.16
N LEU A 350 36.05 -17.38 -1.87
CA LEU A 350 35.01 -17.41 -0.84
C LEU A 350 33.79 -16.55 -1.25
N SER A 351 32.82 -17.12 -1.97
CA SER A 351 31.52 -16.46 -2.14
C SER A 351 30.72 -16.49 -0.83
N THR A 352 31.00 -15.55 0.08
CA THR A 352 30.13 -15.28 1.24
C THR A 352 28.91 -14.44 0.87
N THR A 353 28.79 -13.99 -0.37
CA THR A 353 27.54 -13.45 -0.88
C THR A 353 26.62 -14.61 -1.24
N SER A 354 25.75 -14.96 -0.29
CA SER A 354 24.46 -15.59 -0.59
C SER A 354 23.78 -14.76 -1.69
N ASN A 355 23.99 -15.16 -2.95
CA ASN A 355 23.31 -14.64 -4.12
C ASN A 355 21.85 -15.10 -4.02
N ARG A 356 21.07 -14.47 -3.13
CA ARG A 356 19.65 -14.80 -2.93
C ARG A 356 18.79 -14.47 -4.15
N ASN A 357 19.32 -13.74 -5.13
CA ASN A 357 18.54 -13.18 -6.24
C ASN A 357 19.16 -13.40 -7.63
N GLU A 358 20.30 -14.07 -7.79
CA GLU A 358 20.74 -14.51 -9.12
C GLU A 358 20.24 -15.94 -9.33
N MET A 359 19.32 -16.10 -10.29
CA MET A 359 18.87 -17.39 -10.78
C MET A 359 20.03 -18.08 -11.49
N VAL A 360 20.91 -18.76 -10.74
CA VAL A 360 21.66 -19.87 -11.31
C VAL A 360 20.66 -21.00 -11.42
N ASN A 361 20.08 -21.12 -12.62
CA ASN A 361 19.13 -22.17 -12.97
C ASN A 361 19.89 -23.50 -13.16
N GLU A 362 20.55 -23.97 -12.10
CA GLU A 362 21.15 -25.30 -12.05
C GLU A 362 20.06 -26.29 -11.68
N LYS A 363 19.25 -26.66 -12.67
CA LYS A 363 18.64 -27.99 -12.87
C LYS A 363 17.77 -27.93 -14.12
N GLU A 364 18.28 -28.47 -15.22
CA GLU A 364 17.46 -28.99 -16.32
C GLU A 364 16.64 -30.16 -15.80
N ASN A 365 15.54 -29.87 -15.10
CA ASN A 365 14.49 -30.87 -14.94
C ASN A 365 13.62 -30.80 -16.19
N LEU A 366 13.32 -31.97 -16.78
CA LEU A 366 12.31 -32.10 -17.82
C LEU A 366 11.03 -31.37 -17.35
N PRO A 367 10.44 -30.48 -18.16
CA PRO A 367 9.24 -29.77 -17.76
C PRO A 367 8.14 -30.79 -17.46
N PRO A 368 7.46 -30.69 -16.31
CA PRO A 368 6.39 -31.63 -15.97
C PRO A 368 5.26 -31.57 -16.99
N MET A 369 4.57 -32.70 -17.18
CA MET A 369 3.58 -32.90 -18.24
C MET A 369 2.37 -31.95 -18.17
N LEU A 370 2.03 -31.46 -16.97
CA LEU A 370 0.93 -30.52 -16.77
C LEU A 370 1.47 -29.17 -16.31
N SER A 371 1.00 -28.09 -16.93
CA SER A 371 1.39 -26.71 -16.64
C SER A 371 1.25 -26.33 -15.17
N VAL A 372 0.23 -26.87 -14.47
CA VAL A 372 -0.01 -26.61 -13.04
C VAL A 372 1.14 -27.07 -12.14
N PHE A 373 1.92 -28.07 -12.57
CA PHE A 373 3.08 -28.56 -11.83
C PHE A 373 4.40 -27.92 -12.29
N ASN A 374 4.37 -27.11 -13.36
CA ASN A 374 5.54 -26.40 -13.87
C ASN A 374 5.78 -25.09 -13.10
N GLN A 375 5.83 -25.19 -11.77
CA GLN A 375 6.15 -24.04 -10.91
C GLN A 375 7.63 -24.09 -10.51
N PRO A 376 8.47 -23.18 -11.03
CA PRO A 376 9.86 -23.10 -10.61
C PRO A 376 9.90 -22.70 -9.13
N GLY A 377 10.45 -23.56 -8.28
CA GLY A 377 10.60 -23.30 -6.86
C GLY A 377 11.72 -24.14 -6.27
N ARG A 378 12.44 -23.59 -5.29
CA ARG A 378 13.49 -24.33 -4.58
C ARG A 378 12.88 -25.02 -3.37
N GLN A 379 13.07 -26.32 -3.26
CA GLN A 379 12.75 -27.05 -2.03
C GLN A 379 13.60 -26.49 -0.88
N SER A 380 12.97 -26.20 0.26
CA SER A 380 13.62 -25.63 1.43
C SER A 380 13.15 -26.34 2.70
N GLY A 381 14.11 -26.71 3.55
CA GLY A 381 13.86 -27.43 4.79
C GLY A 381 13.96 -28.95 4.66
N LYS A 382 13.57 -29.65 5.74
CA LYS A 382 13.56 -31.11 5.80
C LYS A 382 12.37 -31.65 5.01
N GLU A 383 12.61 -32.66 4.19
CA GLU A 383 11.55 -33.40 3.50
C GLU A 383 10.64 -34.10 4.52
N LEU A 384 9.33 -33.98 4.33
CA LEU A 384 8.32 -34.58 5.18
C LEU A 384 7.28 -35.26 4.29
N VAL A 385 6.97 -36.52 4.60
CA VAL A 385 5.86 -37.23 3.99
C VAL A 385 4.59 -36.87 4.74
N LYS A 386 3.60 -36.32 4.03
CA LYS A 386 2.29 -35.98 4.58
C LYS A 386 1.20 -36.52 3.65
N TRP A 387 0.25 -37.24 4.23
CA TRP A 387 -0.98 -37.63 3.55
C TRP A 387 -1.99 -36.48 3.61
N LEU A 388 -2.59 -36.14 2.48
CA LEU A 388 -3.65 -35.13 2.43
C LEU A 388 -4.91 -35.69 3.09
N ILE A 389 -5.53 -34.90 3.94
CA ILE A 389 -6.90 -35.17 4.41
C ILE A 389 -7.90 -34.82 3.30
N ASP A 390 -9.12 -35.36 3.36
CA ASP A 390 -10.16 -35.18 2.32
C ASP A 390 -10.36 -33.71 1.92
N GLU A 391 -10.39 -32.80 2.89
CA GLU A 391 -10.53 -31.36 2.64
C GLU A 391 -9.34 -30.78 1.85
N GLN A 392 -8.12 -31.19 2.19
CA GLN A 392 -6.90 -30.79 1.46
C GLN A 392 -6.86 -31.40 0.07
N HIS A 393 -7.28 -32.65 -0.06
CA HIS A 393 -7.37 -33.35 -1.34
C HIS A 393 -8.39 -32.67 -2.27
N ASN A 394 -9.58 -32.35 -1.76
CA ASN A 394 -10.61 -31.63 -2.51
C ASN A 394 -10.14 -30.23 -2.91
N SER A 395 -9.48 -29.50 -2.00
CA SER A 395 -8.91 -28.19 -2.33
C SER A 395 -7.82 -28.28 -3.41
N ALA A 396 -6.94 -29.28 -3.35
CA ALA A 396 -5.91 -29.50 -4.37
C ALA A 396 -6.55 -29.87 -5.72
N HIS A 397 -7.58 -30.71 -5.70
CA HIS A 397 -8.33 -31.09 -6.90
C HIS A 397 -8.97 -29.87 -7.56
N VAL A 398 -9.71 -29.05 -6.81
CA VAL A 398 -10.32 -27.81 -7.31
C VAL A 398 -9.26 -26.86 -7.85
N HIS A 399 -8.10 -26.75 -7.20
CA HIS A 399 -7.00 -25.93 -7.70
C HIS A 399 -6.52 -26.40 -9.07
N VAL A 400 -6.33 -27.70 -9.27
CA VAL A 400 -5.94 -28.26 -10.58
C VAL A 400 -7.01 -27.97 -11.62
N LEU A 401 -8.29 -28.19 -11.33
CA LEU A 401 -9.37 -27.93 -12.29
C LEU A 401 -9.45 -26.46 -12.74
N ILE A 402 -9.24 -25.52 -11.81
CA ILE A 402 -9.35 -24.07 -12.13
C ILE A 402 -8.10 -23.56 -12.86
N ASN A 403 -6.91 -24.10 -12.55
CA ASN A 403 -5.63 -23.52 -12.98
C ASN A 403 -4.89 -24.34 -14.05
N CYS A 404 -5.31 -25.57 -14.35
CA CYS A 404 -4.71 -26.40 -15.40
C CYS A 404 -5.42 -26.15 -16.73
N THR A 405 -4.75 -25.47 -17.66
CA THR A 405 -5.31 -25.18 -18.99
C THR A 405 -5.65 -26.44 -19.79
N GLU A 406 -4.88 -27.49 -19.59
CA GLU A 406 -4.97 -28.78 -20.28
C GLU A 406 -6.21 -29.57 -19.85
N VAL A 407 -6.74 -29.30 -18.65
CA VAL A 407 -7.93 -29.98 -18.12
C VAL A 407 -9.23 -29.25 -18.48
N LYS A 408 -9.15 -28.01 -18.97
CA LYS A 408 -10.34 -27.21 -19.35
C LYS A 408 -11.24 -27.91 -20.37
N LEU A 409 -10.65 -28.65 -21.31
CA LEU A 409 -11.38 -29.41 -22.34
C LEU A 409 -12.28 -30.52 -21.75
N TYR A 410 -12.07 -30.91 -20.49
CA TYR A 410 -12.82 -31.97 -19.81
C TYR A 410 -13.77 -31.43 -18.73
N LEU A 411 -13.89 -30.10 -18.61
CA LEU A 411 -14.77 -29.41 -17.65
C LEU A 411 -16.04 -28.84 -18.29
N GLU A 412 -16.16 -28.95 -19.61
CA GLU A 412 -17.41 -28.78 -20.37
C GLU A 412 -18.21 -30.09 -20.35
#